data_AF-A0A844UCI2-F1
#
_entry.id   AF-A0A844UCI2-F1
#
_cell.length_a   1.000
_cell.length_b   1.000
_cell.length_c   1.000
_cell.angle_alpha   90.00
_cell.angle_beta   90.00
_cell.angle_gamma   90.00
#
_symmetry.space_group_name_H-M   'P 1'
#
loop_
_entity.id
_entity.type
_entity.pdbx_description
1 polymer ?
#
loop_
_entity_poly.entity_id
_entity_poly.type
_entity_poly.pdbx_seq_one_letter_code
_entity_poly.pdbx_strand_id
1 'polypeptide(L)'
;MLSVYTYVIDHDLGLAPNPFWGYCTLAVCKPKIRKSKLLKIGDWIVGTGSVSLEKRLKRPTGYYINKVICAMEVSEILTFEEYWNDPRFFVKRPNVNGSLARMYGDNIYFPIDSDWGQLDSAHSNFDGSINLKHLKKDLSGKNVLISNNFYYFGDNLIDVPPKFTELFKSGVGEKKNQTPLAIELIDWIKKTQTKGITGDPIDWMNHIQTTLF
;
A
#
# COMPACT_ATOMS: atom_id res chain seq x y z
N MET A 1 -10.20 15.55 -14.79
CA MET A 1 -10.76 14.20 -14.99
C MET A 1 -10.11 13.28 -13.99
N LEU A 2 -10.91 12.51 -13.26
CA LEU A 2 -10.48 11.55 -12.25
C LEU A 2 -9.52 10.52 -12.86
N SER A 3 -8.39 10.26 -12.22
CA SER A 3 -7.48 9.18 -12.58
C SER A 3 -7.58 8.04 -11.57
N VAL A 4 -7.54 6.80 -12.07
CA VAL A 4 -7.42 5.60 -11.24
C VAL A 4 -6.11 4.91 -11.58
N TYR A 5 -5.20 4.89 -10.61
CA TYR A 5 -3.92 4.21 -10.69
C TYR A 5 -4.08 2.79 -10.16
N THR A 6 -3.85 1.79 -10.99
CA THR A 6 -3.88 0.39 -10.56
C THR A 6 -2.46 -0.16 -10.49
N TYR A 7 -2.16 -1.00 -9.51
CA TYR A 7 -0.87 -1.65 -9.40
C TYR A 7 -1.00 -3.02 -8.75
N VAL A 8 -0.04 -3.89 -9.04
CA VAL A 8 0.02 -5.22 -8.41
C VAL A 8 0.86 -5.20 -7.13
N ILE A 9 0.33 -5.80 -6.07
CA ILE A 9 0.96 -5.98 -4.76
C ILE A 9 1.77 -7.28 -4.75
N ASP A 10 3.00 -7.18 -4.30
CA ASP A 10 3.96 -8.29 -4.22
C ASP A 10 4.06 -8.87 -2.81
N HIS A 11 4.07 -7.96 -1.82
CA HIS A 11 4.04 -8.24 -0.39
C HIS A 11 2.99 -7.33 0.23
N ASP A 12 2.10 -7.90 1.02
CA ASP A 12 1.07 -7.21 1.77
C ASP A 12 1.30 -7.40 3.26
N LEU A 13 2.36 -6.73 3.75
CA LEU A 13 2.79 -6.75 5.15
C LEU A 13 2.04 -5.73 6.01
N GLY A 14 1.12 -4.95 5.43
CA GLY A 14 0.58 -3.75 6.08
C GLY A 14 1.57 -2.57 6.08
N LEU A 15 2.59 -2.61 5.22
CA LEU A 15 3.60 -1.56 5.03
C LEU A 15 3.22 -0.56 3.91
N ALA A 16 2.77 -1.06 2.75
CA ALA A 16 2.45 -0.21 1.58
C ALA A 16 1.48 -0.96 0.63
N PRO A 17 0.16 -0.79 0.83
CA PRO A 17 -0.47 0.23 1.67
C PRO A 17 -0.38 -0.09 3.17
N ASN A 18 -0.32 0.94 4.02
CA ASN A 18 -0.48 0.82 5.48
C ASN A 18 -1.85 1.39 5.88
N PRO A 19 -2.86 0.55 6.18
CA PRO A 19 -4.26 0.98 6.35
C PRO A 19 -4.62 1.41 7.78
N PHE A 20 -3.66 1.45 8.71
CA PHE A 20 -3.94 1.51 10.14
C PHE A 20 -4.09 2.96 10.67
N TRP A 21 -4.69 3.06 11.87
CA TRP A 21 -4.88 4.32 12.61
C TRP A 21 -5.67 5.39 11.85
N GLY A 22 -6.71 4.97 11.14
CA GLY A 22 -7.65 5.88 10.46
C GLY A 22 -7.15 6.42 9.12
N TYR A 23 -5.95 6.06 8.69
CA TYR A 23 -5.37 6.47 7.41
C TYR A 23 -4.81 5.28 6.64
N CYS A 24 -5.13 5.21 5.35
CA CYS A 24 -4.38 4.38 4.42
C CYS A 24 -3.30 5.22 3.75
N THR A 25 -2.06 4.76 3.90
CA THR A 25 -0.88 5.49 3.44
C THR A 25 -0.09 4.65 2.45
N LEU A 26 0.49 5.32 1.45
CA LEU A 26 1.46 4.76 0.52
C LEU A 26 2.74 5.59 0.63
N ALA A 27 3.56 5.29 1.65
CA ALA A 27 4.81 5.99 1.91
C ALA A 27 5.99 5.40 1.13
N VAL A 28 6.03 4.07 1.01
CA VAL A 28 7.08 3.34 0.30
C VAL A 28 6.54 2.61 -0.93
N CYS A 29 7.41 1.95 -1.68
CA CYS A 29 7.05 1.29 -2.94
C CYS A 29 6.48 2.27 -3.99
N LYS A 30 6.15 1.77 -5.19
CA LYS A 30 5.52 2.50 -6.30
C LYS A 30 5.97 3.97 -6.50
N PRO A 31 7.29 4.24 -6.55
CA PRO A 31 7.81 5.62 -6.59
C PRO A 31 7.34 6.39 -7.82
N LYS A 32 7.01 5.72 -8.93
CA LYS A 32 6.47 6.33 -10.14
C LYS A 32 5.08 6.95 -9.94
N ILE A 33 4.21 6.33 -9.15
CA ILE A 33 2.91 6.91 -8.78
C ILE A 33 3.16 8.09 -7.84
N ARG A 34 3.91 7.86 -6.76
CA ARG A 34 4.14 8.86 -5.69
C ARG A 34 4.79 10.15 -6.20
N LYS A 35 5.73 10.07 -7.16
CA LYS A 35 6.39 11.26 -7.73
C LYS A 35 5.66 11.88 -8.91
N SER A 36 4.53 11.32 -9.32
CA SER A 36 3.86 11.74 -10.55
C SER A 36 3.29 13.15 -10.40
N LYS A 37 3.69 14.07 -11.28
CA LYS A 37 3.10 15.42 -11.36
C LYS A 37 1.65 15.42 -11.87
N LEU A 38 1.19 14.29 -12.41
CA LEU A 38 -0.17 14.15 -12.93
C LEU A 38 -1.16 13.65 -11.88
N LEU A 39 -0.65 13.07 -10.78
CA LEU A 39 -1.46 12.62 -9.65
C LEU A 39 -1.98 13.85 -8.89
N LYS A 40 -3.26 13.83 -8.52
CA LYS A 40 -3.92 14.92 -7.80
C LYS A 40 -4.74 14.38 -6.63
N ILE A 41 -5.04 15.26 -5.69
CA ILE A 41 -6.06 14.99 -4.67
C ILE A 41 -7.38 14.63 -5.37
N GLY A 42 -8.05 13.60 -4.87
CA GLY A 42 -9.25 13.00 -5.45
C GLY A 42 -8.98 11.84 -6.41
N ASP A 43 -7.76 11.68 -6.94
CA ASP A 43 -7.40 10.49 -7.73
C ASP A 43 -7.41 9.23 -6.86
N TRP A 44 -7.66 8.07 -7.47
CA TRP A 44 -7.73 6.79 -6.77
C TRP A 44 -6.51 5.93 -7.05
N ILE A 45 -6.12 5.15 -6.05
CA ILE A 45 -5.07 4.13 -6.15
C ILE A 45 -5.68 2.80 -5.74
N VAL A 46 -5.53 1.78 -6.59
CA VAL A 46 -6.09 0.45 -6.40
C VAL A 46 -4.96 -0.57 -6.47
N GLY A 47 -4.75 -1.29 -5.37
CA GLY A 47 -3.81 -2.40 -5.28
C GLY A 47 -4.52 -3.72 -5.53
N THR A 48 -4.02 -4.50 -6.47
CA THR A 48 -4.53 -5.84 -6.79
C THR A 48 -3.51 -6.92 -6.44
N GLY A 49 -3.97 -8.16 -6.29
CA GLY A 49 -3.09 -9.31 -6.15
C GLY A 49 -2.21 -9.53 -7.38
N SER A 50 -1.17 -10.35 -7.19
CA SER A 50 -0.14 -10.59 -8.21
C SER A 50 0.28 -12.05 -8.30
N VAL A 51 0.85 -12.42 -9.46
CA VAL A 51 1.44 -13.76 -9.67
C VAL A 51 2.58 -14.00 -8.66
N SER A 52 3.37 -12.98 -8.36
CA SER A 52 4.46 -13.09 -7.39
C SER A 52 3.94 -13.38 -5.99
N LEU A 53 2.86 -12.70 -5.58
CA LEU A 53 2.17 -12.93 -4.31
C LEU A 53 1.66 -14.38 -4.21
N GLU A 54 1.01 -14.89 -5.26
CA GLU A 54 0.55 -16.29 -5.33
C GLU A 54 1.69 -17.28 -5.16
N LYS A 55 2.77 -17.11 -5.93
CA LYS A 55 3.93 -18.01 -5.91
C LYS A 55 4.60 -18.03 -4.54
N ARG A 56 4.82 -16.85 -3.97
CA ARG A 56 5.49 -16.68 -2.67
C ARG A 56 4.69 -17.33 -1.54
N LEU A 57 3.37 -17.16 -1.55
CA LEU A 57 2.46 -17.76 -0.58
C LEU A 57 2.00 -19.18 -0.94
N LYS A 58 2.58 -19.78 -1.99
CA LYS A 58 2.26 -21.13 -2.48
C LYS A 58 0.75 -21.36 -2.71
N ARG A 59 0.06 -20.34 -3.22
CA ARG A 59 -1.37 -20.43 -3.57
C ARG A 59 -1.56 -20.94 -5.00
N PRO A 60 -2.72 -21.54 -5.33
CA PRO A 60 -3.05 -21.94 -6.69
C PRO A 60 -3.02 -20.76 -7.66
N THR A 61 -2.70 -21.03 -8.93
CA THR A 61 -2.75 -20.03 -10.01
C THR A 61 -4.11 -19.36 -10.08
N GLY A 62 -4.14 -18.02 -10.09
CA GLY A 62 -5.37 -17.24 -10.18
C GLY A 62 -6.03 -16.95 -8.83
N TYR A 63 -5.49 -17.45 -7.72
CA TYR A 63 -6.03 -17.21 -6.38
C TYR A 63 -6.04 -15.73 -5.97
N TYR A 64 -5.05 -14.92 -6.37
CA TYR A 64 -4.97 -13.48 -6.10
C TYR A 64 -5.07 -12.63 -7.38
N ILE A 65 -4.88 -13.19 -8.57
CA ILE A 65 -4.93 -12.41 -9.83
C ILE A 65 -6.28 -11.71 -9.97
N ASN A 66 -6.23 -10.42 -10.35
CA ASN A 66 -7.39 -9.55 -10.55
C ASN A 66 -8.28 -9.34 -9.31
N LYS A 67 -7.87 -9.81 -8.13
CA LYS A 67 -8.55 -9.51 -6.88
C LYS A 67 -8.05 -8.20 -6.31
N VAL A 68 -8.96 -7.34 -5.87
CA VAL A 68 -8.62 -6.06 -5.25
C VAL A 68 -8.29 -6.31 -3.79
N ILE A 69 -7.14 -5.80 -3.35
CA ILE A 69 -6.66 -5.85 -1.97
C ILE A 69 -6.89 -4.51 -1.29
N CYS A 70 -6.72 -3.40 -2.03
CA CYS A 70 -7.00 -2.07 -1.51
C CYS A 70 -7.50 -1.11 -2.60
N ALA A 71 -8.23 -0.09 -2.18
CA ALA A 71 -8.57 1.09 -2.96
C ALA A 71 -8.55 2.32 -2.05
N MET A 72 -7.77 3.35 -2.39
CA MET A 72 -7.67 4.57 -1.60
C MET A 72 -7.82 5.80 -2.48
N GLU A 73 -8.67 6.75 -2.05
CA GLU A 73 -8.70 8.09 -2.62
C GLU A 73 -7.56 8.91 -2.05
N VAL A 74 -6.75 9.55 -2.89
CA VAL A 74 -5.70 10.45 -2.41
C VAL A 74 -6.34 11.69 -1.81
N SER A 75 -6.38 11.78 -0.48
CA SER A 75 -6.91 12.94 0.23
C SER A 75 -5.84 14.00 0.48
N GLU A 76 -4.58 13.58 0.60
CA GLU A 76 -3.45 14.45 0.94
C GLU A 76 -2.14 13.88 0.36
N ILE A 77 -1.22 14.77 0.02
CA ILE A 77 0.10 14.44 -0.53
C ILE A 77 1.13 15.20 0.29
N LEU A 78 1.99 14.48 1.00
CA LEU A 78 3.05 15.05 1.83
C LEU A 78 4.41 14.69 1.24
N THR A 79 5.41 15.53 1.45
CA THR A 79 6.81 15.11 1.35
C THR A 79 7.14 14.11 2.46
N PHE A 80 8.26 13.38 2.33
CA PHE A 80 8.74 12.52 3.40
C PHE A 80 9.06 13.29 4.70
N GLU A 81 9.52 14.54 4.59
CA GLU A 81 9.86 15.36 5.75
C GLU A 81 8.61 15.80 6.51
N GLU A 82 7.59 16.27 5.77
CA GLU A 82 6.29 16.59 6.35
C GLU A 82 5.67 15.35 7.00
N TYR A 83 5.71 14.19 6.32
CA TYR A 83 5.18 12.94 6.87
C TYR A 83 5.93 12.48 8.13
N TRP A 84 7.25 12.65 8.17
CA TRP A 84 8.06 12.32 9.34
C TRP A 84 7.71 13.22 10.53
N ASN A 85 7.55 14.53 10.30
CA ASN A 85 7.35 15.52 11.36
C ASN A 85 5.89 15.69 11.82
N ASP A 86 4.93 15.14 11.07
CA ASP A 86 3.51 15.24 11.42
C ASP A 86 3.12 14.28 12.57
N PRO A 87 2.61 14.81 13.70
CA PRO A 87 2.21 14.01 14.85
C PRO A 87 1.16 12.92 14.56
N ARG A 88 0.30 13.11 13.54
CA ARG A 88 -0.71 12.11 13.11
C ARG A 88 -0.06 10.77 12.74
N PHE A 89 1.18 10.82 12.25
CA PHE A 89 1.87 9.66 11.69
C PHE A 89 3.05 9.18 12.53
N PHE A 90 3.22 9.68 13.76
CA PHE A 90 4.21 9.15 14.69
C PHE A 90 3.90 7.69 15.08
N VAL A 91 2.62 7.36 15.18
CA VAL A 91 2.17 5.99 15.47
C VAL A 91 2.52 5.00 14.34
N LYS A 92 2.73 5.50 13.11
CA LYS A 92 3.14 4.72 11.93
C LYS A 92 4.65 4.50 11.83
N ARG A 93 5.45 4.97 12.80
CA ARG A 93 6.86 4.59 12.92
C ARG A 93 6.98 3.17 13.46
N PRO A 94 7.86 2.33 12.88
CA PRO A 94 7.98 0.94 13.27
C PRO A 94 8.39 0.80 14.74
N ASN A 95 7.82 -0.20 15.41
CA ASN A 95 8.23 -0.67 16.73
C ASN A 95 8.25 -2.20 16.70
N VAL A 96 9.45 -2.78 16.64
CA VAL A 96 9.68 -4.24 16.53
C VAL A 96 9.06 -5.05 17.67
N ASN A 97 8.84 -4.44 18.83
CA ASN A 97 8.22 -5.07 20.00
C ASN A 97 6.72 -4.72 20.14
N GLY A 98 6.14 -4.05 19.13
CA GLY A 98 4.72 -3.65 19.13
C GLY A 98 3.79 -4.71 18.53
N SER A 99 2.52 -4.34 18.35
CA SER A 99 1.58 -5.14 17.54
C SER A 99 2.06 -5.26 16.09
N LEU A 100 1.55 -6.22 15.31
CA LEU A 100 1.92 -6.37 13.89
C LEU A 100 1.79 -5.05 13.10
N ALA A 101 0.72 -4.29 13.33
CA ALA A 101 0.53 -2.97 12.73
C ALA A 101 1.71 -2.03 13.04
N ARG A 102 2.13 -1.97 14.31
CA ARG A 102 3.26 -1.14 14.76
C ARG A 102 4.61 -1.69 14.31
N MET A 103 4.78 -3.01 14.26
CA MET A 103 6.03 -3.65 13.84
C MET A 103 6.38 -3.28 12.40
N TYR A 104 5.40 -3.32 11.50
CA TYR A 104 5.64 -2.92 10.12
C TYR A 104 5.76 -1.40 9.98
N GLY A 105 4.77 -0.65 10.47
CA GLY A 105 4.71 0.81 10.25
C GLY A 105 4.87 1.16 8.76
N ASP A 106 5.00 2.44 8.44
CA ASP A 106 5.48 2.89 7.12
C ASP A 106 6.21 4.25 7.14
N ASN A 107 6.22 4.92 8.29
CA ASN A 107 6.97 6.15 8.52
C ASN A 107 8.40 5.82 8.96
N ILE A 108 9.22 5.35 8.00
CA ILE A 108 10.52 4.72 8.27
C ILE A 108 11.73 5.59 7.90
N TYR A 109 11.54 6.69 7.16
CA TYR A 109 12.63 7.56 6.72
C TYR A 109 12.56 8.91 7.44
N PHE A 110 13.71 9.39 7.91
CA PHE A 110 13.82 10.63 8.67
C PHE A 110 14.97 11.51 8.16
N PRO A 111 14.83 12.84 8.19
CA PRO A 111 15.89 13.74 7.75
C PRO A 111 17.07 13.72 8.74
N ILE A 112 18.29 13.74 8.21
CA ILE A 112 19.55 13.95 8.94
C ILE A 112 20.34 15.01 8.19
N ASP A 113 20.33 16.26 8.65
CA ASP A 113 20.91 17.41 7.95
C ASP A 113 20.44 17.49 6.48
N SER A 114 21.35 17.24 5.51
CA SER A 114 21.05 17.22 4.08
C SER A 114 20.84 15.80 3.52
N ASP A 115 20.79 14.77 4.37
CA ASP A 115 20.64 13.36 4.00
C ASP A 115 19.44 12.72 4.74
N TRP A 116 19.31 11.39 4.62
CA TRP A 116 18.21 10.60 5.16
C TRP A 116 18.69 9.40 5.96
N GLY A 117 18.09 9.22 7.13
CA GLY A 117 18.16 8.00 7.91
C GLY A 117 17.01 7.04 7.59
N GLN A 118 17.16 5.79 8.05
CA GLN A 118 16.13 4.75 7.97
C GLN A 118 16.01 4.04 9.32
N LEU A 119 14.77 3.86 9.79
CA LEU A 119 14.45 3.03 10.96
C LEU A 119 14.46 1.54 10.60
N ASP A 120 14.75 0.70 11.59
CA ASP A 120 14.60 -0.75 11.45
C ASP A 120 13.14 -1.10 11.10
N SER A 121 12.96 -1.84 10.01
CA SER A 121 11.66 -2.05 9.36
C SER A 121 11.74 -3.18 8.33
N ALA A 122 10.61 -3.54 7.70
CA ALA A 122 10.61 -4.50 6.60
C ALA A 122 11.41 -4.05 5.34
N HIS A 123 11.91 -2.81 5.31
CA HIS A 123 12.77 -2.29 4.26
C HIS A 123 14.23 -2.08 4.72
N SER A 124 14.61 -2.38 5.96
CA SER A 124 16.02 -2.41 6.42
C SER A 124 16.73 -3.71 5.98
N ASN A 125 18.01 -3.84 6.31
CA ASN A 125 18.70 -5.13 6.26
C ASN A 125 18.27 -6.01 7.45
N PHE A 126 18.61 -7.30 7.42
CA PHE A 126 18.20 -8.25 8.45
C PHE A 126 18.69 -7.89 9.87
N ASP A 127 19.82 -7.20 9.98
CA ASP A 127 20.38 -6.70 11.25
C ASP A 127 19.81 -5.33 11.67
N GLY A 128 18.82 -4.82 10.94
CA GLY A 128 18.21 -3.51 11.15
C GLY A 128 18.98 -2.33 10.58
N SER A 129 20.14 -2.56 9.95
CA SER A 129 20.93 -1.51 9.32
C SER A 129 20.29 -0.96 8.04
N ILE A 130 20.74 0.22 7.61
CA ILE A 130 20.19 0.91 6.43
C ILE A 130 20.35 0.07 5.16
N ASN A 131 19.25 -0.13 4.45
CA ASN A 131 19.26 -0.70 3.11
C ASN A 131 19.29 0.42 2.06
N LEU A 132 20.49 0.81 1.62
CA LEU A 132 20.69 1.93 0.68
C LEU A 132 19.90 1.78 -0.64
N LYS A 133 19.67 0.54 -1.09
CA LYS A 133 18.88 0.27 -2.30
C LYS A 133 17.41 0.61 -2.09
N HIS A 134 16.82 0.21 -0.97
CA HIS A 134 15.45 0.56 -0.62
C HIS A 134 15.31 2.05 -0.33
N LEU A 135 16.22 2.62 0.47
CA LEU A 135 16.26 4.05 0.78
C LEU A 135 16.23 4.89 -0.50
N LYS A 136 17.17 4.66 -1.42
CA LYS A 136 17.24 5.40 -2.69
C LYS A 136 15.98 5.22 -3.53
N LYS A 137 15.45 3.99 -3.61
CA LYS A 137 14.27 3.69 -4.43
C LYS A 137 13.02 4.36 -3.85
N ASP A 138 12.80 4.29 -2.56
CA ASP A 138 11.62 4.83 -1.91
C ASP A 138 11.65 6.36 -1.89
N LEU A 139 12.78 6.98 -1.53
CA LEU A 139 12.91 8.43 -1.54
C LEU A 139 12.81 9.03 -2.96
N SER A 140 13.14 8.26 -4.01
CA SER A 140 12.90 8.70 -5.39
C SER A 140 11.42 8.93 -5.73
N GLY A 141 10.52 8.40 -4.89
CA GLY A 141 9.08 8.63 -4.96
C GLY A 141 8.64 10.01 -4.47
N LYS A 142 9.52 10.75 -3.78
CA LYS A 142 9.36 12.14 -3.25
C LYS A 142 8.25 12.36 -2.24
N ASN A 143 7.09 11.77 -2.46
CA ASN A 143 5.88 12.03 -1.72
C ASN A 143 5.37 10.77 -1.02
N VAL A 144 4.63 10.97 0.05
CA VAL A 144 3.77 10.02 0.73
C VAL A 144 2.33 10.37 0.39
N LEU A 145 1.55 9.37 -0.01
CA LEU A 145 0.15 9.56 -0.38
C LEU A 145 -0.72 9.11 0.78
N ILE A 146 -1.64 9.96 1.21
CA ILE A 146 -2.49 9.75 2.37
C ILE A 146 -3.94 9.67 1.93
N SER A 147 -4.69 8.78 2.56
CA SER A 147 -6.13 8.65 2.40
C SER A 147 -6.83 8.49 3.74
N ASN A 148 -7.86 9.31 3.97
CA ASN A 148 -8.89 9.08 4.98
C ASN A 148 -10.18 8.47 4.38
N ASN A 149 -10.19 8.18 3.08
CA ASN A 149 -11.29 7.55 2.36
C ASN A 149 -10.76 6.34 1.56
N PHE A 150 -10.68 5.20 2.24
CA PHE A 150 -10.07 3.99 1.70
C PHE A 150 -10.88 2.74 2.02
N TYR A 151 -10.58 1.68 1.28
CA TYR A 151 -11.08 0.33 1.41
C TYR A 151 -9.87 -0.58 1.43
N TYR A 152 -9.67 -1.30 2.51
CA TYR A 152 -8.58 -2.27 2.64
C TYR A 152 -9.18 -3.63 2.97
N PHE A 153 -9.07 -4.53 2.00
CA PHE A 153 -9.68 -5.85 2.05
C PHE A 153 -8.71 -6.91 2.56
N GLY A 154 -7.40 -6.70 2.36
CA GLY A 154 -6.38 -7.64 2.81
C GLY A 154 -6.65 -9.06 2.31
N ASP A 155 -6.68 -10.01 3.23
CA ASP A 155 -6.95 -11.43 3.02
C ASP A 155 -8.38 -11.82 2.67
N ASN A 156 -9.37 -10.95 2.90
CA ASN A 156 -10.72 -11.20 2.42
C ASN A 156 -10.79 -11.19 0.90
N LEU A 157 -9.99 -10.31 0.25
CA LEU A 157 -9.92 -10.10 -1.19
C LEU A 157 -11.28 -9.73 -1.80
N ILE A 158 -11.30 -8.94 -2.88
CA ILE A 158 -12.56 -8.66 -3.58
C ILE A 158 -12.48 -9.09 -5.04
N ASP A 159 -13.37 -10.01 -5.40
CA ASP A 159 -13.68 -10.34 -6.78
C ASP A 159 -14.49 -9.20 -7.40
N VAL A 160 -13.91 -8.59 -8.43
CA VAL A 160 -14.59 -7.55 -9.20
C VAL A 160 -15.29 -8.17 -10.41
N PRO A 161 -16.39 -7.56 -10.91
CA PRO A 161 -16.98 -7.94 -12.17
C PRO A 161 -15.93 -8.05 -13.31
N PRO A 162 -15.96 -9.11 -14.15
CA PRO A 162 -14.92 -9.37 -15.15
C PRO A 162 -14.61 -8.19 -16.09
N LYS A 163 -15.59 -7.31 -16.34
CA LYS A 163 -15.41 -6.10 -17.14
C LYS A 163 -14.29 -5.18 -16.62
N PHE A 164 -13.99 -5.20 -15.32
CA PHE A 164 -12.97 -4.33 -14.73
C PHE A 164 -11.54 -4.88 -14.86
N THR A 165 -11.37 -6.15 -15.25
CA THR A 165 -10.05 -6.80 -15.30
C THR A 165 -9.07 -6.12 -16.26
N GLU A 166 -9.56 -5.45 -17.32
CA GLU A 166 -8.71 -4.69 -18.24
C GLU A 166 -8.04 -3.46 -17.60
N LEU A 167 -8.56 -2.98 -16.47
CA LEU A 167 -7.95 -1.89 -15.70
C LEU A 167 -6.72 -2.37 -14.94
N PHE A 168 -6.58 -3.68 -14.73
CA PHE A 168 -5.54 -4.27 -13.90
C PHE A 168 -4.34 -4.72 -14.72
N LYS A 169 -3.20 -4.85 -14.03
CA LYS A 169 -1.94 -5.29 -14.64
C LYS A 169 -1.80 -6.80 -14.47
N SER A 170 -1.43 -7.49 -15.55
CA SER A 170 -1.10 -8.92 -15.51
C SER A 170 0.31 -9.22 -14.96
N GLY A 171 1.15 -8.19 -14.82
CA GLY A 171 2.54 -8.31 -14.36
C GLY A 171 3.00 -7.09 -13.57
N VAL A 172 4.25 -7.12 -13.09
CA VAL A 172 4.81 -6.09 -12.21
C VAL A 172 4.68 -4.69 -12.81
N GLY A 173 4.23 -3.74 -11.99
CA GLY A 173 4.17 -2.32 -12.33
C GLY A 173 2.85 -1.69 -11.92
N GLU A 174 2.50 -0.64 -12.65
CA GLU A 174 1.31 0.17 -12.46
C GLU A 174 0.71 0.59 -13.81
N LYS A 175 -0.57 0.99 -13.80
CA LYS A 175 -1.30 1.55 -14.94
C LYS A 175 -2.05 2.80 -14.46
N LYS A 176 -2.08 3.84 -15.29
CA LYS A 176 -2.95 5.01 -15.10
C LYS A 176 -4.16 4.85 -16.00
N ASN A 177 -5.36 4.88 -15.42
CA ASN A 177 -6.62 4.78 -16.16
C ASN A 177 -7.39 6.11 -16.04
N GLN A 178 -7.82 6.65 -17.18
CA GLN A 178 -8.65 7.86 -17.26
C GLN A 178 -9.83 7.57 -18.20
N THR A 179 -10.57 6.51 -17.91
CA THR A 179 -11.68 6.01 -18.72
C THR A 179 -12.97 5.98 -17.90
N PRO A 180 -14.16 6.02 -18.52
CA PRO A 180 -15.43 5.83 -17.81
C PRO A 180 -15.47 4.54 -16.99
N LEU A 181 -14.93 3.44 -17.53
CA LEU A 181 -14.86 2.16 -16.83
C LEU A 181 -14.07 2.24 -15.51
N ALA A 182 -13.03 3.06 -15.44
CA ALA A 182 -12.27 3.25 -14.21
C ALA A 182 -13.09 3.97 -13.13
N ILE A 183 -13.94 4.92 -13.54
CA ILE A 183 -14.88 5.60 -12.64
C ILE A 183 -15.93 4.60 -12.16
N GLU A 184 -16.49 3.80 -13.07
CA GLU A 184 -17.44 2.73 -12.73
C GLU A 184 -16.88 1.73 -11.72
N LEU A 185 -15.58 1.40 -11.78
CA LEU A 185 -14.94 0.53 -10.79
C LEU A 185 -14.99 1.17 -9.40
N ILE A 186 -14.63 2.45 -9.29
CA ILE A 186 -14.65 3.16 -8.01
C ILE A 186 -16.07 3.29 -7.47
N ASP A 187 -17.04 3.61 -8.32
CA ASP A 187 -18.44 3.69 -7.92
C ASP A 187 -18.98 2.33 -7.46
N TRP A 188 -18.59 1.25 -8.15
CA TRP A 188 -18.93 -0.11 -7.73
C TRP A 188 -18.33 -0.45 -6.36
N ILE A 189 -17.05 -0.14 -6.10
CA ILE A 189 -16.42 -0.34 -4.79
C ILE A 189 -17.19 0.45 -3.72
N LYS A 190 -17.43 1.74 -3.95
CA LYS A 190 -18.12 2.62 -2.97
C LYS A 190 -19.54 2.17 -2.67
N LYS A 191 -20.23 1.57 -3.65
CA LYS A 191 -21.62 1.10 -3.50
C LYS A 191 -21.71 -0.28 -2.84
N THR A 192 -20.74 -1.15 -3.07
CA THR A 192 -20.85 -2.58 -2.70
C THR A 192 -19.99 -2.98 -1.52
N GLN A 193 -19.00 -2.18 -1.15
CA GLN A 193 -18.01 -2.53 -0.14
C GLN A 193 -18.08 -1.61 1.08
N THR A 194 -17.58 -2.12 2.21
CA THR A 194 -17.49 -1.34 3.46
C THR A 194 -16.18 -0.56 3.48
N LYS A 195 -16.27 0.75 3.76
CA LYS A 195 -15.11 1.63 3.91
C LYS A 195 -14.30 1.25 5.15
N GLY A 196 -12.97 1.37 5.06
CA GLY A 196 -12.04 1.06 6.15
C GLY A 196 -11.37 -0.29 5.95
N ILE A 197 -10.96 -0.90 7.06
CA ILE A 197 -10.30 -2.21 7.10
C ILE A 197 -11.37 -3.29 7.27
N THR A 198 -11.44 -4.24 6.34
CA THR A 198 -12.33 -5.40 6.48
C THR A 198 -11.59 -6.72 6.61
N GLY A 199 -10.31 -6.79 6.26
CA GLY A 199 -9.45 -7.97 6.43
C GLY A 199 -8.02 -7.58 6.80
N ASP A 200 -7.24 -8.58 7.19
CA ASP A 200 -5.86 -8.41 7.63
C ASP A 200 -4.89 -8.42 6.45
N PRO A 201 -3.72 -7.77 6.56
CA PRO A 201 -2.70 -7.90 5.53
C PRO A 201 -2.37 -9.36 5.23
N ILE A 202 -2.33 -9.71 3.95
CA ILE A 202 -2.27 -11.12 3.52
C ILE A 202 -1.04 -11.84 4.12
N ASP A 203 0.07 -11.14 4.31
CA ASP A 203 1.27 -11.73 4.87
C ASP A 203 1.22 -12.02 6.37
N TRP A 204 0.21 -11.51 7.08
CA TRP A 204 0.05 -11.74 8.50
C TRP A 204 -0.42 -13.16 8.83
N MET A 205 -0.87 -13.92 7.83
CA MET A 205 -1.12 -15.36 7.96
C MET A 205 0.08 -16.14 8.49
N ASN A 206 1.31 -15.64 8.25
CA ASN A 206 2.53 -16.27 8.74
C ASN A 206 2.77 -16.05 10.24
N HIS A 207 2.04 -15.12 10.87
CA HIS A 207 2.10 -14.82 12.30
C HIS A 207 0.96 -15.46 13.09
N ILE A 208 0.09 -16.23 12.43
CA ILE A 208 -1.00 -16.95 13.11
C ILE A 208 -0.38 -18.03 14.00
N GLN A 209 -0.42 -17.79 15.31
CA GLN A 209 -0.11 -18.80 16.31
C GLN A 209 -1.24 -19.84 16.30
N THR A 210 -0.96 -21.04 15.78
CA THR A 210 -1.97 -22.10 15.58
C THR A 210 -2.35 -22.85 16.85
N THR A 211 -1.72 -22.52 17.98
CA THR A 211 -2.00 -23.11 19.30
C THR A 211 -1.77 -22.06 20.39
N LEU A 212 -2.82 -21.82 21.19
CA LEU A 212 -2.65 -21.29 22.54
C LEU A 212 -2.13 -22.47 23.39
N PHE A 213 -1.14 -22.23 24.24
CA PHE A 213 -0.67 -23.23 25.21
C PHE A 213 -1.83 -23.83 26.02
#